data_AF-A0A941QSL2-F1
#
_entry.id   AF-A0A941QSL2-F1
#
_cell.length_a   1.000
_cell.length_b   1.000
_cell.length_c   1.000
_cell.angle_alpha   90.00
_cell.angle_beta   90.00
_cell.angle_gamma   90.00
#
_symmetry.space_group_name_H-M   'P 1'
#
loop_
_entity.id
_entity.type
_entity.pdbx_description
1 polymer ?
#
loop_
_entity_poly.entity_id
_entity_poly.type
_entity_poly.pdbx_seq_one_letter_code
_entity_poly.pdbx_strand_id
1 'polypeptide(L)'
;MDIDTVRSQQTQVAAVLQVLATILLCLATLLVVDGASDRARAQDETFSNRVIASRYHAMLQESETQDAAPIRLASLMLAPSEEEGAILVSRSLDDLRTYDASHFESAADFSRELHCLAEAVYYEARSERYVGQLAVAQVVMNRVRHSAWPDTICGVVYEGSERRTGCQFTFTCDGSMYREPYGRAWLRSQAVAEHAYLGFGRDVTRTATHYHTVAVDPYWNDSLVHTRTIGTHIFYRFPTRRERAAGVVRMRDA
;
A
#
# COMPACT_ATOMS: atom_id res chain seq x y z
N MET A 1 51.19 -45.96 22.98
CA MET A 1 50.07 -45.05 22.63
C MET A 1 50.73 -43.76 22.16
N ASP A 2 50.57 -43.43 20.88
CA ASP A 2 51.33 -42.40 20.18
C ASP A 2 50.85 -40.99 20.56
N ILE A 3 51.78 -40.11 20.92
CA ILE A 3 51.50 -38.74 21.42
C ILE A 3 50.87 -37.90 20.31
N ASP A 4 51.23 -38.16 19.06
CA ASP A 4 50.71 -37.44 17.90
C ASP A 4 49.23 -37.75 17.64
N THR A 5 48.80 -38.98 17.92
CA THR A 5 47.39 -39.39 17.82
C THR A 5 46.52 -38.70 18.89
N VAL A 6 47.05 -38.53 20.10
CA VAL A 6 46.34 -37.82 21.19
C VAL A 6 46.23 -36.33 20.87
N ARG A 7 47.29 -35.71 20.36
CA ARG A 7 47.28 -34.30 19.94
C ARG A 7 46.32 -34.07 18.77
N SER A 8 46.31 -34.97 17.79
CA SER A 8 45.36 -34.95 16.66
C SER A 8 43.91 -35.06 17.14
N GLN A 9 43.59 -36.02 18.01
CA GLN A 9 42.25 -36.14 18.61
C GLN A 9 41.84 -34.88 19.38
N GLN A 10 42.75 -34.29 20.17
CA GLN A 10 42.47 -33.04 20.89
C GLN A 10 42.17 -31.88 19.95
N THR A 11 42.89 -31.75 18.83
CA THR A 11 42.62 -30.71 17.82
C THR A 11 41.28 -30.90 17.12
N GLN A 12 40.89 -32.15 16.83
CA GLN A 12 39.61 -32.45 16.21
C GLN A 12 38.44 -32.15 17.16
N VAL A 13 38.55 -32.51 18.44
CA VAL A 13 37.53 -32.20 19.45
C VAL A 13 37.39 -30.69 19.65
N ALA A 14 38.50 -29.95 19.69
CA ALA A 14 38.48 -28.49 19.80
C ALA A 14 37.81 -27.83 18.58
N ALA A 15 38.09 -28.30 17.36
CA ALA A 15 37.48 -27.79 16.14
C ALA A 15 35.96 -28.04 16.11
N VAL A 16 35.51 -29.24 16.51
CA VAL A 16 34.07 -29.57 16.60
C VAL A 16 33.38 -28.67 17.62
N LEU A 17 33.97 -28.45 18.80
CA LEU A 17 33.41 -27.57 19.82
C LEU A 17 33.32 -26.11 19.34
N GLN A 18 34.32 -25.62 18.59
CA GLN A 18 34.29 -24.28 18.00
C GLN A 18 33.17 -24.15 16.96
N VAL A 19 32.99 -25.14 16.08
CA VAL A 19 31.92 -25.14 15.07
C VAL A 19 30.54 -25.20 15.73
N LEU A 20 30.36 -26.01 16.77
CA LEU A 20 29.10 -26.06 17.50
C LEU A 20 28.80 -24.74 18.23
N ALA A 21 29.83 -24.11 18.83
CA ALA A 21 29.68 -22.82 19.48
C ALA A 21 29.31 -21.70 18.48
N THR A 22 29.88 -21.69 17.28
CA THR A 22 29.52 -20.70 16.24
C THR A 22 28.12 -20.94 15.68
N ILE A 23 27.71 -22.20 15.48
CA ILE A 23 26.35 -22.53 15.05
C ILE A 23 25.32 -22.08 16.12
N LEU A 24 25.59 -22.35 17.40
CA LEU A 24 24.71 -21.93 18.49
C LEU A 24 24.61 -20.40 18.59
N LEU A 25 25.74 -19.69 18.41
CA LEU A 25 25.75 -18.24 18.42
C LEU A 25 24.95 -17.66 17.22
N CYS A 26 25.10 -18.23 16.03
CA CYS A 26 24.32 -17.83 14.85
C CYS A 26 22.82 -18.12 15.00
N LEU A 27 22.45 -19.26 15.59
CA LEU A 27 21.04 -19.58 15.85
C LEU A 27 20.44 -18.60 16.89
N ALA A 28 21.20 -18.28 17.94
CA ALA A 28 20.77 -17.31 18.94
C ALA A 28 20.60 -15.90 18.35
N THR A 29 21.49 -15.46 17.45
CA THR A 29 21.35 -14.16 16.81
C THR A 29 20.16 -14.10 15.86
N LEU A 30 19.89 -15.16 15.08
CA LEU A 30 18.72 -15.23 14.20
C LEU A 30 17.42 -15.13 14.99
N LEU A 31 17.28 -15.89 16.09
CA LEU A 31 16.09 -15.83 16.96
C LEU A 31 15.87 -14.45 17.59
N VAL A 32 16.95 -13.76 17.96
CA VAL A 32 16.88 -12.40 18.51
C VAL A 32 16.45 -11.38 17.45
N VAL A 33 16.92 -11.52 16.21
CA VAL A 33 16.57 -10.63 15.10
C VAL A 33 15.11 -10.81 14.69
N ASP A 34 14.64 -12.05 14.53
CA ASP A 34 13.23 -12.34 14.23
C ASP A 34 12.31 -11.82 15.35
N GLY A 35 12.66 -12.11 16.62
CA GLY A 35 11.89 -11.61 17.76
C GLY A 35 11.91 -10.08 17.91
N ALA A 36 12.96 -9.40 17.44
CA ALA A 36 12.99 -7.93 17.38
C ALA A 36 12.14 -7.38 16.24
N SER A 37 12.10 -8.05 15.09
CA SER A 37 11.23 -7.73 13.95
C SER A 37 9.75 -7.87 14.31
N ASP A 38 9.37 -8.97 14.96
CA ASP A 38 7.98 -9.21 15.41
C ASP A 38 7.55 -8.18 16.45
N ARG A 39 8.45 -7.80 17.37
CA ARG A 39 8.19 -6.73 18.34
C ARG A 39 8.05 -5.36 17.67
N ALA A 40 8.87 -5.05 16.65
CA ALA A 40 8.77 -3.81 15.90
C ALA A 40 7.42 -3.74 15.15
N ARG A 41 7.00 -4.84 14.51
CA ARG A 41 5.70 -4.95 13.83
C ARG A 41 4.52 -4.81 14.80
N ALA A 42 4.59 -5.44 15.97
CA ALA A 42 3.58 -5.31 17.01
C ALA A 42 3.53 -3.90 17.63
N GLN A 43 4.68 -3.21 17.72
CA GLN A 43 4.75 -1.83 18.19
C GLN A 43 4.15 -0.84 17.18
N ASP A 44 4.34 -1.06 15.88
CA ASP A 44 3.75 -0.25 14.81
C ASP A 44 2.22 -0.39 14.75
N GLU A 45 1.70 -1.63 14.82
CA GLU A 45 0.25 -1.88 14.93
C GLU A 45 -0.33 -1.23 16.20
N THR A 46 0.38 -1.32 17.33
CA THR A 46 -0.04 -0.67 18.58
C THR A 46 -0.03 0.86 18.47
N PHE A 47 0.92 1.45 17.75
CA PHE A 47 0.99 2.89 17.53
C PHE A 47 -0.14 3.36 16.61
N SER A 48 -0.36 2.69 15.49
CA SER A 48 -1.48 2.96 14.58
C SER A 48 -2.83 2.86 15.30
N ASN A 49 -3.04 1.78 16.07
CA ASN A 49 -4.24 1.59 16.87
C ASN A 49 -4.40 2.66 17.96
N ARG A 50 -3.32 3.13 18.59
CA ARG A 50 -3.35 4.25 19.56
C ARG A 50 -3.67 5.59 18.91
N VAL A 51 -3.21 5.84 17.69
CA VAL A 51 -3.56 7.06 16.95
C VAL A 51 -5.05 7.05 16.58
N ILE A 52 -5.59 5.91 16.13
CA ILE A 52 -7.02 5.74 15.85
C ILE A 52 -7.82 5.87 17.15
N ALA A 53 -7.41 5.20 18.23
CA ALA A 53 -8.09 5.26 19.52
C ALA A 53 -8.04 6.66 20.15
N SER A 54 -6.93 7.39 20.03
CA SER A 54 -6.83 8.77 20.55
C SER A 54 -7.68 9.75 19.74
N ARG A 55 -7.78 9.58 18.42
CA ARG A 55 -8.73 10.34 17.58
C ARG A 55 -10.18 10.03 17.96
N TYR A 56 -10.51 8.76 18.19
CA TYR A 56 -11.84 8.35 18.63
C TYR A 56 -12.16 8.90 20.03
N HIS A 57 -11.21 8.82 20.98
CA HIS A 57 -11.38 9.35 22.34
C HIS A 57 -11.49 10.89 22.35
N ALA A 58 -10.74 11.60 21.51
CA ALA A 58 -10.87 13.04 21.35
C ALA A 58 -12.25 13.43 20.78
N MET A 59 -12.77 12.66 19.81
CA MET A 59 -14.14 12.84 19.30
C MET A 59 -15.19 12.55 20.37
N LEU A 60 -14.98 11.54 21.23
CA LEU A 60 -15.89 11.24 22.33
C LEU A 60 -15.84 12.30 23.45
N GLN A 61 -14.66 12.86 23.74
CA GLN A 61 -14.52 13.91 24.76
C GLN A 61 -15.15 15.25 24.36
N GLU A 62 -15.20 15.57 23.06
CA GLU A 62 -15.99 16.71 22.58
C GLU A 62 -17.50 16.51 22.81
N SER A 63 -17.97 15.25 22.94
CA SER A 63 -19.38 14.94 23.23
C SER A 63 -19.75 15.00 24.72
N GLU A 64 -18.80 14.95 25.65
CA GLU A 64 -19.09 14.87 27.10
C GLU A 64 -19.23 16.23 27.81
N THR A 65 -19.01 17.36 27.12
CA THR A 65 -19.14 18.70 27.71
C THR A 65 -20.45 19.42 27.40
N GLN A 66 -21.49 18.68 27.00
CA GLN A 66 -22.86 19.22 26.97
C GLN A 66 -23.51 19.02 28.34
N ASP A 67 -23.49 20.10 29.13
CA ASP A 67 -24.44 20.34 30.22
C ASP A 67 -25.81 19.80 29.84
N ALA A 68 -26.42 19.03 30.74
CA ALA A 68 -27.68 18.31 30.60
C ALA A 68 -28.74 19.08 29.78
N ALA A 69 -28.68 18.95 28.45
CA ALA A 69 -29.69 19.44 27.55
C ALA A 69 -30.82 18.41 27.51
N PRO A 70 -32.09 18.83 27.47
CA PRO A 70 -33.19 17.89 27.33
C PRO A 70 -32.98 17.05 26.07
N ILE A 71 -33.00 15.72 26.23
CA ILE A 71 -32.87 14.77 25.13
C ILE A 71 -34.00 15.06 24.13
N ARG A 72 -33.64 15.64 22.98
CA ARG A 72 -34.56 15.81 21.84
C ARG A 72 -34.60 14.48 21.09
N LEU A 73 -35.57 13.63 21.40
CA LEU A 73 -35.86 12.42 20.62
C LEU A 73 -36.37 12.82 19.23
N ALA A 74 -35.50 12.79 18.23
CA ALA A 74 -35.82 13.11 16.84
C ALA A 74 -36.70 12.04 16.15
N SER A 75 -36.86 10.85 16.75
CA SER A 75 -37.50 9.68 16.13
C SER A 75 -38.87 9.31 16.70
N LEU A 76 -39.63 10.27 17.23
CA LEU A 76 -41.02 10.02 17.61
C LEU A 76 -41.93 10.12 16.38
N MET A 77 -42.37 8.98 15.85
CA MET A 77 -43.46 8.91 14.87
C MET A 77 -44.75 8.52 15.58
N LEU A 78 -45.79 9.33 15.41
CA LEU A 78 -47.14 8.96 15.81
C LEU A 78 -47.79 8.24 14.63
N ALA A 79 -48.07 6.94 14.81
CA ALA A 79 -48.87 6.18 13.86
C ALA A 79 -50.35 6.28 14.27
N PRO A 80 -51.28 6.62 13.36
CA PRO A 80 -52.69 6.59 13.67
C PRO A 80 -53.16 5.13 13.83
N SER A 81 -53.78 4.81 14.98
CA SER A 81 -54.55 3.59 15.20
C SER A 81 -56.03 3.96 15.25
N GLU A 82 -56.87 3.22 14.52
CA GLU A 82 -58.32 3.45 14.47
C GLU A 82 -59.02 3.05 15.78
N GLU A 83 -58.40 2.22 16.62
CA GLU A 83 -59.00 1.74 17.88
C GLU A 83 -58.46 2.43 19.14
N GLU A 84 -57.21 2.93 19.13
CA GLU A 84 -56.50 3.33 20.36
C GLU A 84 -55.98 4.78 20.36
N GLY A 85 -56.20 5.54 19.28
CA GLY A 85 -55.61 6.86 19.11
C GLY A 85 -54.14 6.79 18.66
N ALA A 86 -53.44 7.92 18.59
CA ALA A 86 -52.09 7.96 18.05
C ALA A 86 -51.09 7.22 18.96
N ILE A 87 -50.49 6.13 18.46
CA ILE A 87 -49.58 5.28 19.23
C ILE A 87 -48.15 5.78 19.05
N LEU A 88 -47.42 5.85 20.17
CA LEU A 88 -45.97 6.08 20.17
C LEU A 88 -45.26 4.83 19.68
N VAL A 89 -44.80 4.85 18.43
CA VAL A 89 -43.94 3.79 17.90
C VAL A 89 -42.49 4.22 18.15
N SER A 90 -41.83 3.57 19.11
CA SER A 90 -40.38 3.73 19.27
C SER A 90 -39.69 3.01 18.11
N ARG A 91 -39.03 3.75 17.21
CA ARG A 91 -38.03 3.14 16.33
C ARG A 91 -36.82 2.75 17.15
N SER A 92 -36.24 1.57 16.86
CA SER A 92 -34.98 1.17 17.48
C SER A 92 -33.92 2.21 17.15
N LEU A 93 -33.04 2.53 18.11
CA LEU A 93 -31.86 3.33 17.84
C LEU A 93 -30.92 2.64 16.83
N ASP A 94 -31.06 1.33 16.62
CA ASP A 94 -30.37 0.60 15.55
C ASP A 94 -30.75 1.12 14.16
N ASP A 95 -31.97 1.63 13.95
CA ASP A 95 -32.39 2.23 12.68
C ASP A 95 -31.67 3.57 12.39
N LEU A 96 -31.10 4.21 13.42
CA LEU A 96 -30.30 5.43 13.31
C LEU A 96 -28.79 5.14 13.26
N ARG A 97 -28.40 3.87 13.34
CA ARG A 97 -27.00 3.48 13.33
C ARG A 97 -26.45 3.59 11.91
N THR A 98 -25.80 4.71 11.60
CA THR A 98 -25.20 4.99 10.30
C THR A 98 -23.83 4.32 10.09
N TYR A 99 -23.31 3.62 11.10
CA TYR A 99 -22.00 2.98 11.08
C TYR A 99 -22.00 1.64 11.82
N ASP A 100 -21.31 0.65 11.27
CA ASP A 100 -21.08 -0.66 11.88
C ASP A 100 -19.61 -1.10 11.75
N ALA A 101 -19.29 -2.32 12.22
CA ALA A 101 -17.94 -2.87 12.17
C ALA A 101 -17.34 -2.92 10.75
N SER A 102 -18.15 -3.19 9.73
CA SER A 102 -17.69 -3.28 8.33
C SER A 102 -17.22 -1.93 7.77
N HIS A 103 -17.69 -0.82 8.35
CA HIS A 103 -17.22 0.52 7.98
C HIS A 103 -15.79 0.76 8.46
N PHE A 104 -15.40 0.20 9.61
CA PHE A 104 -14.03 0.28 10.10
C PHE A 104 -13.09 -0.60 9.26
N GLU A 105 -13.55 -1.78 8.86
CA GLU A 105 -12.81 -2.65 7.92
C GLU A 105 -12.61 -1.96 6.58
N SER A 106 -13.66 -1.37 6.01
CA SER A 106 -13.60 -0.61 4.76
C SER A 106 -12.65 0.58 4.85
N ALA A 107 -12.64 1.29 5.98
CA ALA A 107 -11.72 2.41 6.21
C ALA A 107 -10.26 1.94 6.35
N ALA A 108 -10.03 0.81 7.00
CA ALA A 108 -8.71 0.20 7.11
C ALA A 108 -8.18 -0.27 5.74
N ASP A 109 -9.04 -0.90 4.94
CA ASP A 109 -8.74 -1.30 3.57
C ASP A 109 -8.41 -0.08 2.71
N PHE A 110 -9.24 0.96 2.75
CA PHE A 110 -8.98 2.21 2.05
C PHE A 110 -7.64 2.84 2.43
N SER A 111 -7.33 2.91 3.73
CA SER A 111 -6.07 3.43 4.24
C SER A 111 -4.87 2.63 3.71
N ARG A 112 -4.98 1.29 3.70
CA ARG A 112 -3.94 0.39 3.19
C ARG A 112 -3.72 0.57 1.69
N GLU A 113 -4.78 0.58 0.89
CA GLU A 113 -4.69 0.78 -0.56
C GLU A 113 -4.07 2.14 -0.90
N LEU A 114 -4.46 3.20 -0.17
CA LEU A 114 -3.90 4.53 -0.36
C LEU A 114 -2.42 4.60 0.03
N HIS A 115 -2.02 3.89 1.08
CA HIS A 115 -0.62 3.76 1.48
C HIS A 115 0.23 3.13 0.36
N CYS A 116 -0.20 1.99 -0.20
CA CYS A 116 0.47 1.33 -1.32
C CYS A 116 0.62 2.26 -2.54
N LEU A 117 -0.42 3.05 -2.86
CA LEU A 117 -0.35 4.03 -3.95
C LEU A 117 0.71 5.11 -3.65
N ALA A 118 0.76 5.61 -2.42
CA ALA A 118 1.72 6.63 -2.01
C ALA A 118 3.16 6.10 -2.06
N GLU A 119 3.40 4.85 -1.65
CA GLU A 119 4.71 4.19 -1.74
C GLU A 119 5.17 4.13 -3.20
N ALA A 120 4.31 3.67 -4.11
CA ALA A 120 4.62 3.64 -5.53
C ALA A 120 5.01 5.04 -6.05
N VAL A 121 4.25 6.08 -5.72
CA VAL A 121 4.59 7.46 -6.12
C VAL A 121 5.91 7.92 -5.51
N TYR A 122 6.18 7.59 -4.24
CA TYR A 122 7.40 7.98 -3.55
C TYR A 122 8.64 7.35 -4.17
N TYR A 123 8.66 6.02 -4.31
CA TYR A 123 9.85 5.34 -4.79
C TYR A 123 10.10 5.58 -6.29
N GLU A 124 9.06 5.73 -7.09
CA GLU A 124 9.20 5.90 -8.54
C GLU A 124 9.36 7.37 -8.97
N ALA A 125 8.78 8.32 -8.21
CA ALA A 125 8.62 9.69 -8.71
C ALA A 125 8.80 10.80 -7.65
N ARG A 126 9.32 10.54 -6.44
CA ARG A 126 9.49 11.60 -5.41
C ARG A 126 10.29 12.83 -5.87
N SER A 127 11.21 12.64 -6.81
CA SER A 127 12.06 13.70 -7.38
C SER A 127 11.42 14.40 -8.58
N GLU A 128 10.30 13.87 -9.09
CA GLU A 128 9.55 14.47 -10.19
C GLU A 128 8.71 15.66 -9.73
N ARG A 129 8.33 16.49 -10.70
CA ARG A 129 7.28 17.51 -10.48
C ARG A 129 5.94 16.81 -10.23
N TYR A 130 4.99 17.56 -9.65
CA TYR A 130 3.64 17.08 -9.36
C TYR A 130 3.00 16.27 -10.51
N VAL A 131 3.12 16.75 -11.75
CA VAL A 131 2.54 16.06 -12.93
C VAL A 131 3.18 14.68 -13.18
N GLY A 132 4.48 14.52 -12.92
CA GLY A 132 5.15 13.22 -13.05
C GLY A 132 4.77 12.25 -11.94
N GLN A 133 4.64 12.74 -10.70
CA GLN A 133 4.11 11.95 -9.58
C GLN A 133 2.67 11.48 -9.85
N LEU A 134 1.82 12.39 -10.32
CA LEU A 134 0.43 12.09 -10.68
C LEU A 134 0.35 11.07 -11.83
N ALA A 135 1.25 11.16 -12.81
CA ALA A 135 1.32 10.23 -13.92
C ALA A 135 1.60 8.79 -13.47
N VAL A 136 2.54 8.58 -12.53
CA VAL A 136 2.80 7.25 -11.96
C VAL A 136 1.58 6.72 -11.20
N ALA A 137 0.95 7.56 -10.37
CA ALA A 137 -0.26 7.18 -9.64
C ALA A 137 -1.39 6.77 -10.61
N GLN A 138 -1.58 7.54 -11.70
CA GLN A 138 -2.58 7.23 -12.72
C GLN A 138 -2.29 5.94 -13.48
N VAL A 139 -1.01 5.58 -13.71
CA VAL A 139 -0.65 4.26 -14.26
C VAL A 139 -1.13 3.13 -13.35
N VAL A 140 -0.91 3.24 -12.03
CA VAL A 140 -1.40 2.25 -11.06
C VAL A 140 -2.93 2.15 -11.13
N MET A 141 -3.63 3.28 -11.11
CA MET A 141 -5.10 3.30 -11.22
C MET A 141 -5.61 2.74 -12.56
N ASN A 142 -4.87 2.96 -13.66
CA ASN A 142 -5.21 2.41 -14.97
C ASN A 142 -5.01 0.88 -15.02
N ARG A 143 -4.00 0.36 -14.32
CA ARG A 143 -3.78 -1.08 -14.17
C ARG A 143 -4.90 -1.74 -13.36
N VAL A 144 -5.28 -1.16 -12.23
CA VAL A 144 -6.43 -1.64 -11.41
C VAL A 144 -7.71 -1.75 -12.24
N ARG A 145 -7.92 -0.82 -13.18
CA ARG A 145 -9.10 -0.83 -14.08
C ARG A 145 -9.00 -1.80 -15.26
N HIS A 146 -7.83 -2.39 -15.50
CA HIS A 146 -7.57 -3.21 -16.67
C HIS A 146 -7.41 -4.68 -16.28
N SER A 147 -8.11 -5.57 -16.98
CA SER A 147 -8.20 -7.01 -16.69
C SER A 147 -6.89 -7.81 -16.81
N ALA A 148 -5.76 -7.15 -17.06
CA ALA A 148 -4.45 -7.79 -17.17
C ALA A 148 -3.65 -7.71 -15.86
N TRP A 149 -4.17 -6.97 -14.88
CA TRP A 149 -3.56 -6.75 -13.58
C TRP A 149 -4.56 -7.07 -12.46
N PRO A 150 -4.08 -7.22 -11.21
CA PRO A 150 -4.94 -7.29 -10.04
C PRO A 150 -5.90 -6.10 -9.93
N ASP A 151 -7.03 -6.32 -9.28
CA ASP A 151 -8.12 -5.36 -9.08
C ASP A 151 -7.97 -4.49 -7.82
N THR A 152 -6.85 -4.65 -7.09
CA THR A 152 -6.48 -3.83 -5.93
C THR A 152 -5.19 -3.05 -6.20
N ILE A 153 -5.06 -1.88 -5.59
CA ILE A 153 -3.87 -1.02 -5.74
C ILE A 153 -2.66 -1.73 -5.16
N CYS A 154 -2.76 -2.26 -3.94
CA CYS A 154 -1.67 -3.01 -3.33
C CYS A 154 -1.31 -4.25 -4.18
N GLY A 155 -2.31 -4.93 -4.76
CA GLY A 155 -2.08 -6.05 -5.67
C GLY A 155 -1.25 -5.66 -6.89
N VAL A 156 -1.52 -4.49 -7.50
CA VAL A 156 -0.74 -3.95 -8.62
C VAL A 156 0.66 -3.52 -8.20
N VAL A 157 0.79 -2.83 -7.06
CA VAL A 157 2.06 -2.27 -6.58
C VAL A 157 3.03 -3.38 -6.17
N TYR A 158 2.54 -4.41 -5.50
CA TYR A 158 3.34 -5.54 -5.03
C TYR A 158 3.32 -6.73 -6.00
N GLU A 159 2.85 -6.55 -7.23
CA GLU A 159 2.78 -7.65 -8.18
C GLU A 159 4.16 -8.24 -8.46
N GLY A 160 4.32 -9.54 -8.20
CA GLY A 160 5.56 -10.26 -8.43
C GLY A 160 6.62 -10.10 -7.35
N SER A 161 6.35 -9.38 -6.26
CA SER A 161 7.30 -9.18 -5.16
C SER A 161 7.81 -10.48 -4.53
N GLU A 162 6.98 -11.52 -4.52
CA GLU A 162 7.33 -12.86 -4.01
C GLU A 162 7.99 -13.77 -5.06
N ARG A 163 8.03 -13.35 -6.33
CA ARG A 163 8.54 -14.16 -7.44
C ARG A 163 10.04 -13.95 -7.63
N ARG A 164 10.75 -15.03 -7.97
CA ARG A 164 12.18 -14.96 -8.36
C ARG A 164 12.41 -14.33 -9.73
N THR A 165 11.36 -14.22 -10.55
CA THR A 165 11.42 -13.76 -11.94
C THR A 165 11.45 -12.24 -12.08
N GLY A 166 11.26 -11.50 -10.99
CA GLY A 166 11.24 -10.04 -10.99
C GLY A 166 9.90 -9.46 -10.56
N CYS A 167 9.94 -8.15 -10.29
CA CYS A 167 8.89 -7.42 -9.60
C CYS A 167 8.39 -6.28 -10.49
N GLN A 168 7.09 -6.00 -10.44
CA GLN A 168 6.48 -4.98 -11.26
C GLN A 168 7.02 -3.57 -10.93
N PHE A 169 7.25 -3.30 -9.65
CA PHE A 169 7.94 -2.12 -9.16
C PHE A 169 9.24 -2.55 -8.49
N THR A 170 10.37 -1.97 -8.89
CA THR A 170 11.69 -2.47 -8.44
C THR A 170 11.91 -2.28 -6.94
N PHE A 171 11.32 -1.22 -6.36
CA PHE A 171 11.46 -0.90 -4.94
C PHE A 171 10.93 -2.01 -4.01
N THR A 172 10.02 -2.86 -4.50
CA THR A 172 9.47 -3.97 -3.70
C THR A 172 10.46 -5.12 -3.52
N CYS A 173 11.57 -5.11 -4.25
CA CYS A 173 12.52 -6.24 -4.33
C CYS A 173 13.99 -5.86 -4.27
N ASP A 174 14.34 -4.58 -4.43
CA ASP A 174 15.72 -4.09 -4.39
C ASP A 174 16.20 -3.69 -2.98
N GLY A 175 15.35 -3.83 -1.96
CA GLY A 175 15.62 -3.43 -0.58
C GLY A 175 15.36 -1.95 -0.28
N SER A 176 14.78 -1.18 -1.22
CA SER A 176 14.44 0.24 -0.99
C SER A 176 13.50 0.44 0.19
N MET A 177 12.63 -0.53 0.47
CA MET A 177 11.69 -0.51 1.59
C MET A 177 12.37 -0.64 2.97
N TYR A 178 13.66 -1.00 3.06
CA TYR A 178 14.40 -0.94 4.33
C TYR A 178 14.50 0.49 4.88
N ARG A 179 14.28 1.50 4.03
CA ARG A 179 14.17 2.90 4.45
C ARG A 179 12.74 3.36 4.21
N GLU A 180 12.01 3.53 5.30
CA GLU A 180 10.65 4.04 5.25
C GLU A 180 10.57 5.42 4.57
N PRO A 181 9.51 5.71 3.81
CA PRO A 181 9.26 7.04 3.27
C PRO A 181 9.12 8.10 4.37
N TYR A 182 9.78 9.25 4.22
CA TYR A 182 9.71 10.33 5.21
C TYR A 182 9.79 11.74 4.61
N GLY A 183 9.46 12.72 5.45
CA GLY A 183 9.62 14.16 5.16
C GLY A 183 8.69 14.71 4.08
N ARG A 184 9.05 15.86 3.51
CA ARG A 184 8.22 16.57 2.53
C ARG A 184 7.96 15.79 1.24
N ALA A 185 8.88 14.93 0.84
CA ALA A 185 8.68 14.08 -0.33
C ALA A 185 7.55 13.08 -0.07
N TRP A 186 7.53 12.46 1.10
CA TRP A 186 6.47 11.52 1.49
C TRP A 186 5.10 12.17 1.59
N LEU A 187 5.00 13.31 2.28
CA LEU A 187 3.74 14.07 2.39
C LEU A 187 3.19 14.46 1.01
N ARG A 188 4.06 14.82 0.06
CA ARG A 188 3.64 15.10 -1.32
C ARG A 188 3.13 13.83 -2.01
N SER A 189 3.83 12.71 -1.88
CA SER A 189 3.40 11.44 -2.46
C SER A 189 2.02 11.00 -1.95
N GLN A 190 1.76 11.16 -0.65
CA GLN A 190 0.44 10.89 -0.05
C GLN A 190 -0.65 11.77 -0.66
N ALA A 191 -0.41 13.08 -0.76
CA ALA A 191 -1.38 14.01 -1.36
C ALA A 191 -1.64 13.71 -2.85
N VAL A 192 -0.62 13.28 -3.60
CA VAL A 192 -0.78 12.87 -5.00
C VAL A 192 -1.56 11.56 -5.11
N ALA A 193 -1.29 10.58 -4.24
CA ALA A 193 -2.02 9.33 -4.19
C ALA A 193 -3.51 9.57 -3.92
N GLU A 194 -3.84 10.42 -2.96
CA GLU A 194 -5.22 10.81 -2.65
C GLU A 194 -5.90 11.46 -3.86
N HIS A 195 -5.23 12.42 -4.50
CA HIS A 195 -5.74 13.07 -5.71
C HIS A 195 -6.06 12.05 -6.81
N ALA A 196 -5.14 11.11 -7.07
CA ALA A 196 -5.30 10.11 -8.11
C ALA A 196 -6.41 9.11 -7.78
N TYR A 197 -6.49 8.67 -6.52
CA TYR A 197 -7.52 7.75 -6.03
C TYR A 197 -8.91 8.34 -6.18
N LEU A 198 -9.10 9.59 -5.76
CA LEU A 198 -10.37 10.32 -5.87
C LEU A 198 -10.77 10.61 -7.33
N GLY A 199 -9.88 10.34 -8.30
CA GLY A 199 -10.14 10.56 -9.72
C GLY A 199 -10.26 12.05 -10.07
N PHE A 200 -9.68 12.92 -9.25
CA PHE A 200 -9.67 14.35 -9.56
C PHE A 200 -8.73 14.62 -10.74
N GLY A 201 -9.16 15.54 -11.61
CA GLY A 201 -8.38 15.94 -12.79
C GLY A 201 -8.50 15.01 -14.00
N ARG A 202 -7.78 15.37 -15.06
CA ARG A 202 -7.71 14.57 -16.30
C ARG A 202 -6.55 13.57 -16.20
N ASP A 203 -6.68 12.43 -16.87
CA ASP A 203 -5.56 11.52 -17.06
C ASP A 203 -4.48 12.20 -17.91
N VAL A 204 -3.33 12.51 -17.29
CA VAL A 204 -2.20 13.18 -17.96
C VAL A 204 -1.40 12.21 -18.83
N THR A 205 -1.55 10.91 -18.61
CA THR A 205 -0.82 9.83 -19.29
C THR A 205 -1.49 9.33 -20.56
N ARG A 206 -2.76 9.70 -20.79
CA ARG A 206 -3.62 9.18 -21.87
C ARG A 206 -3.76 7.65 -21.80
N THR A 207 -4.29 7.16 -20.68
CA THR A 207 -4.57 5.75 -20.37
C THR A 207 -3.33 4.87 -20.42
N ALA A 208 -2.17 5.40 -20.01
CA ALA A 208 -0.94 4.62 -19.97
C ALA A 208 -1.02 3.56 -18.88
N THR A 209 -0.46 2.40 -19.17
CA THR A 209 -0.33 1.26 -18.24
C THR A 209 1.13 0.85 -18.05
N HIS A 210 2.03 1.41 -18.84
CA HIS A 210 3.46 1.13 -18.79
C HIS A 210 4.24 2.44 -18.85
N TYR A 211 5.41 2.45 -18.22
CA TYR A 211 6.37 3.53 -18.40
C TYR A 211 7.79 2.99 -18.18
N HIS A 212 8.77 3.74 -18.66
CA HIS A 212 10.16 3.57 -18.28
C HIS A 212 10.84 4.94 -18.19
N THR A 213 12.01 5.00 -17.58
CA THR A 213 12.80 6.23 -17.54
C THR A 213 13.47 6.46 -18.90
N VAL A 214 13.74 7.72 -19.24
CA VAL A 214 14.49 8.09 -20.45
C VAL A 214 15.92 7.51 -20.50
N ALA A 215 16.42 6.99 -19.38
CA ALA A 215 17.77 6.44 -19.26
C ALA A 215 17.89 4.99 -19.74
N VAL A 216 16.78 4.32 -20.03
CA VAL A 216 16.74 2.91 -20.47
C VAL A 216 15.82 2.74 -21.66
N ASP A 217 16.07 1.72 -22.49
CA ASP A 217 15.24 1.35 -23.63
C ASP A 217 14.86 -0.15 -23.57
N PRO A 218 13.73 -0.49 -22.94
CA PRO A 218 13.36 -1.88 -22.71
C PRO A 218 12.65 -2.49 -23.93
N TYR A 219 13.04 -3.72 -24.31
CA TYR A 219 12.52 -4.43 -25.50
C TYR A 219 10.99 -4.54 -25.59
N TRP A 220 10.27 -4.51 -24.45
CA TRP A 220 8.81 -4.61 -24.45
C TRP A 220 8.12 -3.36 -25.01
N ASN A 221 8.80 -2.21 -25.03
CA ASN A 221 8.22 -0.95 -25.49
C ASN A 221 7.94 -0.95 -27.01
N ASP A 222 8.65 -1.79 -27.78
CA ASP A 222 8.48 -1.98 -29.23
C ASP A 222 7.07 -2.47 -29.59
N SER A 223 6.36 -3.05 -28.62
CA SER A 223 5.02 -3.60 -28.78
C SER A 223 3.90 -2.67 -28.28
N LEU A 224 4.25 -1.46 -27.82
CA LEU A 224 3.33 -0.52 -27.17
C LEU A 224 3.26 0.84 -27.85
N VAL A 225 2.12 1.52 -27.71
CA VAL A 225 1.93 2.87 -28.26
C VAL A 225 2.42 3.89 -27.25
N HIS A 226 3.40 4.70 -27.65
CA HIS A 226 3.85 5.87 -26.89
C HIS A 226 2.70 6.89 -26.75
N THR A 227 2.46 7.35 -25.53
CA THR A 227 1.37 8.30 -25.24
C THR A 227 1.87 9.69 -24.93
N ARG A 228 2.85 9.78 -24.01
CA ARG A 228 3.42 11.02 -23.46
C ARG A 228 4.82 10.79 -22.92
N THR A 229 5.60 11.86 -22.88
CA THR A 229 6.82 11.96 -22.07
C THR A 229 6.58 13.05 -21.03
N ILE A 230 6.73 12.71 -19.74
CA ILE A 230 6.49 13.63 -18.62
C ILE A 230 7.66 13.51 -17.66
N GLY A 231 8.40 14.61 -17.48
CA GLY A 231 9.62 14.58 -16.66
C GLY A 231 10.63 13.60 -17.24
N THR A 232 11.16 12.72 -16.40
CA THR A 232 12.11 11.68 -16.81
C THR A 232 11.45 10.37 -17.29
N HIS A 233 10.12 10.34 -17.43
CA HIS A 233 9.37 9.12 -17.77
C HIS A 233 8.72 9.18 -19.15
N ILE A 234 8.79 8.06 -19.86
CA ILE A 234 8.11 7.81 -21.12
C ILE A 234 6.98 6.83 -20.88
N PHE A 235 5.75 7.21 -21.25
CA PHE A 235 4.52 6.47 -20.96
C PHE A 235 3.96 5.78 -22.21
N TYR A 236 3.37 4.60 -21.99
CA TYR A 236 2.84 3.75 -23.06
C TYR A 236 1.53 3.07 -22.67
N ARG A 237 0.76 2.69 -23.68
CA ARG A 237 -0.44 1.86 -23.55
C ARG A 237 -0.44 0.74 -24.58
N PHE A 238 -1.31 -0.24 -24.37
CA PHE A 238 -1.57 -1.25 -25.40
C PHE A 238 -2.15 -0.60 -26.67
N PRO A 239 -1.73 -1.07 -27.87
CA PRO A 239 -2.35 -0.65 -29.12
C PRO A 239 -3.77 -1.18 -29.24
N THR A 240 -4.66 -0.33 -29.75
CA THR A 240 -6.03 -0.70 -30.14
C THR A 240 -5.99 -1.67 -31.33
N ARG A 241 -7.10 -2.37 -31.59
CA ARG A 241 -7.19 -3.28 -32.75
C ARG A 241 -6.87 -2.58 -34.07
N ARG A 242 -7.29 -1.32 -34.24
CA ARG A 242 -7.01 -0.52 -35.44
C ARG A 242 -5.52 -0.17 -35.55
N GLU A 243 -4.90 0.26 -34.45
CA GLU A 243 -3.47 0.58 -34.43
C GLU A 243 -2.59 -0.64 -34.68
N ARG A 244 -2.97 -1.82 -34.16
CA ARG A 244 -2.29 -3.08 -34.48
C ARG A 244 -2.42 -3.41 -35.97
N ALA A 245 -3.63 -3.29 -36.54
CA ALA A 245 -3.85 -3.54 -37.96
C ALA A 245 -3.10 -2.55 -38.87
N ALA A 246 -2.87 -1.32 -38.40
CA ALA A 246 -2.13 -0.29 -39.11
C ALA A 246 -0.61 -0.29 -38.84
N GLY A 247 -0.10 -1.19 -37.98
CA GLY A 247 1.32 -1.27 -37.66
C GLY A 247 1.89 -0.10 -36.85
N VAL A 248 1.06 0.62 -36.09
CA VAL A 248 1.39 1.91 -35.41
C VAL A 248 2.24 1.71 -34.13
N VAL A 249 2.95 0.58 -34.00
CA VAL A 249 3.52 0.17 -32.71
C VAL A 249 4.89 0.83 -32.40
N ARG A 250 5.68 1.23 -33.42
CA ARG A 250 6.56 2.43 -33.39
C ARG A 250 7.35 2.61 -34.70
N MET A 251 7.51 3.85 -35.15
CA MET A 251 8.74 4.31 -35.81
C MET A 251 9.74 4.63 -34.69
N ARG A 252 11.00 4.17 -34.81
CA ARG A 252 12.07 4.50 -33.86
C ARG A 252 12.34 6.00 -33.92
N ASP A 253 12.25 6.69 -32.78
CA ASP A 253 12.89 7.99 -32.63
C ASP A 253 14.40 7.69 -32.47
N ALA A 254 15.17 8.03 -33.50
CA ALA A 254 16.62 7.87 -33.57
C ALA A 254 17.37 8.91 -32.73
#